data_AF-A0A6G1RYM0-F1
#
_entry.id   AF-A0A6G1RYM0-F1
#
_cell.length_a   1.000
_cell.length_b   1.000
_cell.length_c   1.000
_cell.angle_alpha   90.00
_cell.angle_beta   90.00
_cell.angle_gamma   90.00
#
_symmetry.space_group_name_H-M   'P 1'
#
loop_
_entity.id
_entity.type
_entity.pdbx_description
1 polymer ?
#
loop_
_entity_poly.entity_id
_entity_poly.type
_entity_poly.pdbx_seq_one_letter_code
_entity_poly.pdbx_strand_id
1 'polypeptide(L)'
;LRILNKLTKWKHSRTMMLVVFKSAPILKRALKVKQAMMQLYVLKLLKIQTKYLGRQWRKSNMKTMSAIYQKVRHRMNDDWAYGNDIDARPWDFQAEECTLRA
;
A
#
# COMPACT_ATOMS: atom_id res chain seq x y z
N LEU A 1 -4.45 -5.38 11.60
CA LEU A 1 -3.66 -5.46 10.34
C LEU A 1 -4.07 -6.58 9.38
N ARG A 2 -4.37 -7.80 9.85
CA ARG A 2 -4.85 -8.91 8.98
C ARG A 2 -6.17 -8.57 8.27
N ILE A 3 -7.13 -8.03 9.01
CA ILE A 3 -8.43 -7.59 8.46
C ILE A 3 -8.21 -6.50 7.42
N LEU A 4 -7.41 -5.47 7.73
CA LEU A 4 -7.07 -4.42 6.78
C LEU A 4 -6.47 -4.97 5.47
N ASN A 5 -5.55 -5.94 5.56
CA ASN A 5 -5.02 -6.63 4.37
C ASN A 5 -6.12 -7.33 3.56
N LYS A 6 -7.11 -7.96 4.21
CA LYS A 6 -8.24 -8.59 3.51
C LYS A 6 -9.11 -7.54 2.80
N LEU A 7 -9.35 -6.39 3.45
CA LEU A 7 -10.18 -5.32 2.91
C LEU A 7 -9.57 -4.64 1.68
N THR A 8 -8.23 -4.56 1.62
CA THR A 8 -7.50 -3.79 0.58
C THR A 8 -6.93 -4.66 -0.54
N LYS A 9 -6.77 -5.97 -0.31
CA LYS A 9 -6.18 -6.89 -1.29
C LYS A 9 -7.02 -6.89 -2.59
N TRP A 10 -6.36 -6.58 -3.71
CA TRP A 10 -6.98 -6.45 -5.04
C TRP A 10 -8.08 -5.39 -5.13
N LYS A 11 -8.12 -4.43 -4.21
CA LYS A 11 -9.10 -3.34 -4.19
C LYS A 11 -8.35 -2.02 -4.31
N HIS A 12 -8.25 -1.51 -5.54
CA HIS A 12 -7.51 -0.29 -5.86
C HIS A 12 -8.08 0.93 -5.13
N SER A 13 -9.39 1.16 -5.20
CA SER A 13 -10.08 2.25 -4.48
C SER A 13 -9.74 2.28 -2.98
N ARG A 14 -9.86 1.14 -2.28
CA ARG A 14 -9.54 1.06 -0.85
C ARG A 14 -8.07 1.26 -0.52
N THR A 15 -7.18 0.81 -1.41
CA THR A 15 -5.74 1.05 -1.26
C THR A 15 -5.42 2.53 -1.46
N MET A 16 -6.06 3.17 -2.43
CA MET A 16 -5.91 4.60 -2.68
C MET A 16 -6.47 5.45 -1.54
N MET A 17 -7.60 5.05 -0.96
CA MET A 17 -8.15 5.68 0.25
C MET A 17 -7.11 5.69 1.40
N LEU A 18 -6.38 4.59 1.59
CA LEU A 18 -5.29 4.55 2.57
C LEU A 18 -4.12 5.49 2.24
N VAL A 19 -3.85 5.73 0.97
CA VAL A 19 -2.82 6.69 0.52
C VAL A 19 -3.28 8.13 0.75
N VAL A 20 -4.54 8.45 0.39
CA VAL A 20 -5.17 9.76 0.64
C VAL A 20 -5.16 10.10 2.12
N PHE A 21 -5.49 9.15 3.00
CA PHE A 21 -5.42 9.33 4.45
C PHE A 21 -4.00 9.28 5.04
N LYS A 22 -2.94 9.31 4.21
CA LYS A 22 -1.54 9.33 4.64
C LYS A 22 -1.21 8.19 5.63
N SER A 23 -1.70 6.99 5.36
CA SER A 23 -1.48 5.84 6.25
C SER A 23 -0.03 5.31 6.26
N ALA A 24 0.74 5.54 5.18
CA ALA A 24 2.11 5.03 5.04
C ALA A 24 3.06 5.43 6.19
N PRO A 25 3.12 6.71 6.65
CA PRO A 25 3.87 7.09 7.87
C PRO A 25 3.48 6.32 9.14
N ILE A 26 2.19 6.02 9.34
CA ILE A 26 1.70 5.27 10.51
C ILE A 26 2.17 3.81 10.41
N LEU A 27 1.98 3.21 9.24
CA LEU A 27 2.43 1.85 8.94
C LEU A 27 3.96 1.72 9.09
N LYS A 28 4.74 2.68 8.60
CA LYS A 28 6.19 2.69 8.81
C LYS A 28 6.58 2.73 10.28
N ARG A 29 5.88 3.52 11.12
CA ARG A 29 6.12 3.52 12.58
C ARG A 29 5.86 2.15 13.20
N ALA A 30 4.80 1.46 12.74
CA ALA A 30 4.47 0.11 13.20
C ALA A 30 5.56 -0.93 12.90
N LEU A 31 6.44 -0.71 11.92
CA LEU A 31 7.59 -1.59 11.66
C LEU A 31 8.62 -1.62 12.80
N LYS A 32 8.64 -0.61 13.69
CA LYS A 32 9.54 -0.59 14.85
C LYS A 32 9.22 -1.68 15.88
N VAL A 33 7.99 -2.20 15.89
CA VAL A 33 7.58 -3.29 16.77
C VAL A 33 8.20 -4.60 16.28
N LYS A 34 8.98 -5.26 17.15
CA LYS A 34 9.71 -6.52 16.84
C LYS A 34 8.79 -7.75 16.87
N GLN A 35 7.67 -7.71 16.16
CA GLN A 35 6.74 -8.84 16.02
C GLN A 35 6.66 -9.24 14.54
N ALA A 36 7.17 -10.42 14.21
CA ALA A 36 7.42 -10.82 12.82
C ALA A 36 6.16 -10.83 11.94
N MET A 37 5.04 -11.33 12.48
CA MET A 37 3.78 -11.40 11.75
C MET A 37 3.20 -10.00 11.49
N MET A 38 3.26 -9.12 12.48
CA MET A 38 2.82 -7.73 12.40
C MET A 38 3.62 -7.02 11.32
N GLN A 39 4.95 -7.09 11.38
CA GLN A 39 5.83 -6.52 10.37
C GLN A 39 5.50 -7.04 8.97
N LEU A 40 5.26 -8.34 8.81
CA LEU A 40 4.87 -8.92 7.51
C LEU A 40 3.56 -8.30 6.97
N TYR A 41 2.53 -8.16 7.82
CA TYR A 41 1.26 -7.56 7.40
C TYR A 41 1.37 -6.05 7.14
N VAL A 42 2.25 -5.35 7.86
CA VAL A 42 2.57 -3.95 7.57
C VAL A 42 3.26 -3.83 6.21
N LEU A 43 4.28 -4.66 5.94
CA LEU A 43 5.01 -4.64 4.67
C LEU A 43 4.10 -4.98 3.49
N LYS A 44 3.14 -5.90 3.64
CA LYS A 44 2.12 -6.17 2.62
C LYS A 44 1.24 -4.95 2.31
N LEU A 45 0.84 -4.18 3.33
CA LEU A 45 0.05 -2.96 3.16
C LEU A 45 0.88 -1.84 2.52
N LEU A 46 2.14 -1.68 2.93
CA LEU A 46 3.04 -0.72 2.31
C LEU A 46 3.31 -1.06 0.84
N LYS A 47 3.51 -2.36 0.52
CA LYS A 47 3.70 -2.85 -0.85
C LYS A 47 2.60 -2.39 -1.80
N ILE A 48 1.34 -2.61 -1.45
CA ILE A 48 0.22 -2.23 -2.34
C ILE A 48 0.07 -0.71 -2.48
N GLN A 49 0.50 0.07 -1.48
CA GLN A 49 0.45 1.53 -1.54
C GLN A 49 1.60 2.14 -2.36
N THR A 50 2.75 1.48 -2.51
CA THR A 50 3.93 2.08 -3.18
C THR A 50 3.69 2.49 -4.61
N LYS A 51 2.76 1.82 -5.31
CA LYS A 51 2.34 2.16 -6.68
C LYS A 51 1.73 3.57 -6.76
N TYR A 52 1.02 3.97 -5.71
CA TYR A 52 0.29 5.24 -5.64
C TYR A 52 1.07 6.35 -4.91
N LEU A 53 2.08 5.99 -4.11
CA LEU A 53 2.95 6.94 -3.40
C LEU A 53 3.98 7.61 -4.32
N GLY A 54 4.18 7.09 -5.54
CA GLY A 54 5.03 7.66 -6.57
C GLY A 54 6.53 7.44 -6.39
N ARG A 55 7.29 7.84 -7.41
CA ARG A 55 8.74 7.58 -7.51
C ARG A 55 9.57 8.23 -6.40
N GLN A 56 9.29 9.49 -6.04
CA GLN A 56 10.05 10.21 -5.01
C GLN A 56 9.94 9.56 -3.62
N TRP A 57 8.75 9.04 -3.29
CA TRP A 57 8.56 8.31 -2.05
C TRP A 57 9.39 7.04 -2.04
N ARG A 58 9.37 6.24 -3.13
CA ARG A 58 10.20 5.02 -3.22
C ARG A 58 11.70 5.33 -3.02
N LYS A 59 12.20 6.39 -3.67
CA LYS A 59 13.61 6.84 -3.57
C LYS A 59 14.01 7.19 -2.13
N SER A 60 13.16 7.89 -1.38
CA SER A 60 13.43 8.26 0.02
C SER A 60 13.16 7.13 1.03
N ASN A 61 12.54 6.02 0.60
CA ASN A 61 12.10 4.92 1.47
C ASN A 61 12.80 3.59 1.15
N MET A 62 14.04 3.62 0.67
CA MET A 62 14.73 2.42 0.20
C MET A 62 14.82 1.29 1.20
N LYS A 63 15.05 1.56 2.49
CA LYS A 63 15.03 0.53 3.54
C LYS A 63 13.69 -0.23 3.58
N THR A 64 12.58 0.48 3.37
CA THR A 64 11.24 -0.13 3.30
C THR A 64 11.06 -0.91 2.01
N MET A 65 11.50 -0.35 0.86
CA MET A 65 11.48 -1.04 -0.43
C MET A 65 12.25 -2.37 -0.39
N SER A 66 13.47 -2.37 0.17
CA SER A 66 14.28 -3.57 0.34
C SER A 66 13.62 -4.58 1.28
N ALA A 67 13.03 -4.13 2.39
CA ALA A 67 12.31 -5.02 3.30
C ALA A 67 11.08 -5.68 2.65
N ILE A 68 10.35 -4.94 1.81
CA ILE A 68 9.26 -5.51 1.00
C ILE A 68 9.82 -6.55 0.04
N TYR A 69 10.92 -6.23 -0.67
CA TYR A 69 11.55 -7.12 -1.62
C TYR A 69 12.00 -8.45 -1.00
N GLN A 70 12.56 -8.40 0.22
CA GLN A 70 13.06 -9.57 0.92
C GLN A 70 11.95 -10.43 1.56
N LYS A 71 10.90 -9.80 2.11
CA LYS A 71 9.96 -10.48 3.02
C LYS A 71 8.56 -10.72 2.45
N VAL A 72 8.18 -10.03 1.38
CA VAL A 72 6.84 -10.16 0.79
C VAL A 72 6.94 -10.89 -0.55
N ARG A 73 6.11 -11.94 -0.72
CA ARG A 73 6.06 -12.73 -1.94
C ARG A 73 5.79 -11.86 -3.18
N HIS A 74 6.55 -12.12 -4.24
CA HIS A 74 6.39 -11.50 -5.56
C HIS A 74 5.47 -12.32 -6.46
N ARG A 75 4.78 -11.64 -7.37
CA ARG A 75 4.01 -12.26 -8.46
C ARG A 75 4.50 -11.68 -9.78
N MET A 76 4.35 -12.44 -10.86
CA MET A 76 4.83 -12.04 -12.18
C MET A 76 4.20 -10.72 -12.67
N ASN A 77 2.91 -10.52 -12.38
CA ASN A 77 2.16 -9.32 -12.78
C ASN A 77 2.17 -8.21 -11.70
N ASP A 78 3.15 -8.23 -10.77
CA ASP A 78 3.19 -7.33 -9.62
C ASP A 78 4.01 -6.07 -9.92
N ASP A 79 3.35 -5.01 -10.33
CA ASP A 79 3.96 -3.75 -10.77
C ASP A 79 4.24 -2.75 -9.62
N TRP A 80 4.07 -3.15 -8.36
CA TRP A 80 4.17 -2.28 -7.17
C TRP A 80 5.42 -1.38 -7.10
N ALA A 81 6.56 -1.86 -7.63
CA ALA A 81 7.85 -1.17 -7.58
C ALA A 81 8.09 -0.18 -8.73
N TYR A 82 7.31 -0.27 -9.82
CA TYR A 82 7.52 0.52 -11.04
C TYR A 82 6.28 1.27 -11.52
N GLY A 83 5.07 0.78 -11.19
CA GLY A 83 3.81 1.45 -11.48
C GLY A 83 3.80 2.86 -10.90
N ASN A 84 3.33 3.81 -11.70
CA ASN A 84 3.07 5.20 -11.32
C ASN A 84 1.62 5.49 -11.74
N ASP A 85 0.64 4.99 -11.00
CA ASP A 85 -0.74 5.45 -11.15
C ASP A 85 -0.88 6.81 -10.47
N ILE A 86 -0.22 7.82 -11.02
CA ILE A 86 -0.23 9.20 -10.52
C ILE A 86 -1.51 9.92 -10.99
N ASP A 87 -2.12 9.45 -12.07
CA ASP A 87 -3.36 10.02 -12.65
C ASP A 87 -4.64 9.55 -11.96
N ALA A 88 -4.54 8.61 -11.02
CA ALA A 88 -5.62 8.19 -10.15
C ALA A 88 -6.02 9.36 -9.23
N ARG A 89 -7.04 10.13 -9.60
CA ARG A 89 -7.42 11.30 -8.80
C ARG A 89 -8.12 10.83 -7.51
N PRO A 90 -7.83 11.43 -6.35
CA PRO A 90 -8.42 11.02 -5.07
C PRO A 90 -9.95 10.90 -5.05
N TRP A 91 -10.64 11.72 -5.87
CA TRP A 91 -12.10 11.80 -5.96
C TRP A 91 -12.74 10.74 -6.86
N ASP A 92 -11.99 10.14 -7.81
CA ASP A 92 -12.53 9.09 -8.71
C ASP A 92 -12.94 7.84 -7.91
N PHE A 93 -12.30 7.60 -6.77
CA PHE A 93 -12.52 6.41 -5.94
C PHE A 93 -13.65 6.55 -4.93
N GLN A 94 -13.99 7.78 -4.52
CA GLN A 94 -15.17 8.06 -3.69
C GLN A 94 -16.45 7.78 -4.47
N ALA A 95 -16.46 8.12 -5.77
CA ALA A 95 -17.57 7.81 -6.65
C ALA A 95 -17.79 6.29 -6.78
N GLU A 96 -16.72 5.50 -7.00
CA GLU A 96 -16.82 4.03 -7.02
C GLU A 96 -17.36 3.42 -5.71
N GLU A 97 -16.90 3.86 -4.54
CA GLU A 97 -17.38 3.35 -3.26
C GLU A 97 -18.84 3.75 -2.99
N CYS A 98 -19.30 4.92 -3.44
CA CYS A 98 -20.71 5.31 -3.38
C CYS A 98 -21.58 4.45 -4.29
N THR A 99 -21.15 4.18 -5.53
CA THR A 99 -21.86 3.30 -6.46
C THR A 99 -22.01 1.88 -5.92
N LEU A 100 -21.01 1.36 -5.22
CA LEU A 100 -21.06 0.02 -4.60
C LEU A 100 -22.00 -0.08 -3.39
N ARG A 101 -22.47 1.05 -2.85
CA ARG A 101 -23.40 1.10 -1.70
C ARG A 101 -24.85 1.38 -2.11
N ALA A 102 -25.09 1.75 -3.36
CA ALA A 102 -26.41 1.89 -3.96
C ALA A 102 -26.94 0.54 -4.44
#